data_AF-A0A1S2R768-F1
#
_entry.id   AF-A0A1S2R768-F1
#
_cell.length_a   1.000
_cell.length_b   1.000
_cell.length_c   1.000
_cell.angle_alpha   90.00
_cell.angle_beta   90.00
_cell.angle_gamma   90.00
#
_symmetry.space_group_name_H-M   'P 1'
#
loop_
_entity.id
_entity.type
_entity.pdbx_description
1 polymer ?
#
loop_
_entity_poly.entity_id
_entity_poly.type
_entity_poly.pdbx_seq_one_letter_code
_entity_poly.pdbx_strand_id
1 'polypeptide(L)' 'MDKICCLAYLLYQSDNEEVKNIAIELLNGEISLKDIKKRKELKKYITATEAKINKVDTHEVVLFVEKFMLMEA' A
#
# COMPACT_ATOMS: atom_id res chain seq x y z
N MET A 1 -0.81 12.98 -5.20
CA MET A 1 -0.93 11.92 -4.19
C MET A 1 0.13 10.87 -4.44
N ASP A 2 0.78 10.36 -3.39
CA ASP A 2 1.96 9.51 -3.53
C ASP A 2 1.61 8.12 -4.08
N LYS A 3 2.37 7.63 -5.06
CA LYS A 3 2.16 6.28 -5.62
C LYS A 3 2.31 5.20 -4.55
N ILE A 4 3.18 5.45 -3.56
CA ILE A 4 3.42 4.54 -2.44
C ILE A 4 2.17 4.39 -1.58
N CYS A 5 1.47 5.49 -1.30
CA CYS A 5 0.22 5.50 -0.53
C CYS A 5 -0.88 4.66 -1.19
N CYS A 6 -1.11 4.86 -2.50
CA CYS A 6 -2.08 4.05 -3.25
C CYS A 6 -1.71 2.56 -3.27
N LEU A 7 -0.42 2.26 -3.36
CA LEU A 7 0.09 0.89 -3.31
C LEU A 7 -0.13 0.25 -1.94
N ALA A 8 0.19 0.96 -0.86
CA ALA A 8 -0.05 0.50 0.50
C ALA A 8 -1.54 0.20 0.75
N TYR A 9 -2.45 1.11 0.38
CA TYR A 9 -3.89 0.91 0.59
C TYR A 9 -4.43 -0.37 -0.09
N LEU A 10 -4.07 -0.58 -1.35
CA LEU A 10 -4.53 -1.76 -2.09
C LEU A 10 -3.85 -3.06 -1.65
N LEU A 11 -2.61 -2.98 -1.16
CA LEU A 11 -1.98 -4.11 -0.48
C LEU A 11 -2.75 -4.45 0.79
N TYR A 12 -3.08 -3.45 1.62
CA TYR A 12 -3.84 -3.65 2.86
C TYR A 12 -5.23 -4.27 2.64
N GLN A 13 -5.84 -4.04 1.47
CA GLN A 13 -7.11 -4.71 1.10
C GLN A 13 -6.97 -6.21 0.82
N SER A 14 -5.77 -6.76 0.72
CA SER A 14 -5.56 -8.20 0.51
C SER A 14 -5.95 -8.99 1.75
N ASP A 15 -6.44 -10.22 1.54
CA ASP A 15 -6.88 -11.08 2.65
C ASP A 15 -5.70 -11.62 3.51
N ASN A 16 -4.48 -11.56 2.97
CA ASN A 16 -3.27 -12.04 3.64
C ASN A 16 -2.79 -11.07 4.74
N GLU A 17 -2.64 -11.57 5.96
CA GLU A 17 -2.11 -10.82 7.10
C GLU A 17 -0.67 -10.33 6.88
N GLU A 18 0.19 -11.15 6.26
CA GLU A 18 1.55 -10.71 5.88
C GLU A 18 1.53 -9.51 4.94
N VAL A 19 0.60 -9.51 3.98
CA VAL A 19 0.46 -8.44 2.99
C VAL A 19 -0.06 -7.16 3.64
N LYS A 20 -1.00 -7.29 4.60
CA LYS A 20 -1.47 -6.17 5.42
C LYS A 20 -0.34 -5.55 6.21
N ASN A 21 0.47 -6.36 6.89
CA ASN A 21 1.56 -5.85 7.71
C ASN A 21 2.61 -5.10 6.86
N ILE A 22 2.97 -5.70 5.72
CA ILE A 22 3.86 -5.09 4.72
C ILE A 22 3.28 -3.77 4.18
N ALA A 23 1.96 -3.68 3.98
CA ALA A 23 1.35 -2.44 3.52
C ALA A 23 1.53 -1.30 4.53
N ILE A 24 1.46 -1.60 5.83
CA ILE A 24 1.69 -0.66 6.92
C ILE A 24 3.16 -0.26 6.95
N GLU A 25 4.08 -1.22 6.91
CA GLU A 25 5.53 -0.97 6.88
C GLU A 25 5.93 -0.14 5.64
N LEU A 26 5.29 -0.36 4.49
CA LEU A 26 5.51 0.42 3.27
C LEU A 26 5.05 1.87 3.44
N LEU A 27 3.91 2.06 4.11
CA LEU A 27 3.34 3.37 4.38
C LEU A 27 4.24 4.17 5.34
N ASN A 28 4.76 3.50 6.38
CA ASN A 28 5.71 4.08 7.34
C ASN A 28 7.10 4.31 6.73
N GLY A 29 7.39 3.72 5.57
CA GLY A 29 8.71 3.79 4.93
C GLY A 29 9.74 2.82 5.53
N GLU A 30 9.32 1.90 6.40
CA GLU A 30 10.15 0.82 6.97
C GLU A 30 10.60 -0.16 5.90
N ILE A 31 9.76 -0.40 4.89
CA ILE A 31 10.10 -1.20 3.71
C ILE A 31 9.92 -0.42 2.42
N SER A 32 10.80 -0.68 1.46
CA SER A 32 10.76 -0.06 0.13
C SER A 32 10.01 -0.93 -0.88
N LEU A 33 9.44 -0.29 -1.91
CA LEU A 33 8.83 -0.96 -3.07
C LEU A 33 9.73 -2.02 -3.71
N LYS A 34 11.06 -1.88 -3.61
CA LYS A 34 12.02 -2.88 -4.11
C LYS A 34 11.95 -4.21 -3.34
N ASP A 35 11.79 -4.19 -2.02
CA ASP A 35 11.66 -5.40 -1.22
C ASP A 35 10.29 -6.06 -1.40
N ILE A 36 9.25 -5.24 -1.59
CA ILE A 36 7.92 -5.72 -1.94
C ILE A 36 7.90 -6.38 -3.32
N LYS A 37 8.62 -5.80 -4.30
CA LYS A 37 8.76 -6.38 -5.66
C LYS A 37 9.52 -7.71 -5.68
N LYS A 38 10.34 -8.02 -4.66
CA LYS A 38 10.98 -9.34 -4.53
C LYS A 38 9.96 -10.42 -4.16
N ARG A 39 8.90 -10.08 -3.42
CA ARG A 39 7.82 -11.02 -3.09
C ARG A 39 6.86 -11.12 -4.28
N LYS A 40 6.82 -12.30 -4.90
CA LYS A 40 5.98 -12.57 -6.09
C LYS A 40 4.49 -12.33 -5.85
N GLU A 41 4.01 -12.58 -4.63
CA GLU A 41 2.61 -12.36 -4.27
C GLU A 41 2.26 -10.87 -4.32
N LEU A 42 3.03 -10.05 -3.60
CA LEU A 42 2.88 -8.60 -3.58
C LEU A 42 3.09 -7.97 -4.95
N LYS A 43 3.99 -8.53 -5.77
CA LYS A 43 4.20 -8.07 -7.15
C LYS A 43 2.92 -8.16 -8.00
N LYS A 44 2.10 -9.21 -7.83
CA LYS A 44 0.79 -9.32 -8.50
C LYS A 44 -0.15 -8.23 -8.01
N TYR A 45 -0.22 -8.01 -6.70
CA TYR A 45 -1.04 -6.95 -6.13
C TYR A 45 -0.58 -5.57 -6.60
N ILE A 46 0.71 -5.24 -6.55
CA ILE A 46 1.27 -3.97 -7.08
C ILE A 46 0.92 -3.76 -8.55
N THR A 47 1.07 -4.79 -9.38
CA THR A 47 0.79 -4.67 -10.82
C THR A 47 -0.71 -4.48 -11.07
N ALA A 48 -1.56 -5.20 -10.33
CA ALA A 48 -3.01 -5.04 -10.37
C ALA A 48 -3.44 -3.67 -9.83
N THR A 49 -2.75 -3.17 -8.82
CA THR A 49 -2.94 -1.86 -8.21
C THR A 49 -2.52 -0.74 -9.15
N GLU A 50 -1.35 -0.80 -9.78
CA GLU A 50 -0.96 0.22 -10.77
C GLU A 50 -1.94 0.26 -11.94
N ALA A 51 -2.51 -0.89 -12.35
CA ALA A 51 -3.57 -0.92 -13.35
C ALA A 51 -4.90 -0.34 -12.84
N LYS A 52 -5.20 -0.51 -11.54
CA LYS A 52 -6.40 0.02 -10.88
C LYS A 52 -6.22 1.42 -10.30
N ILE A 53 -5.03 2.01 -10.32
CA ILE A 53 -4.74 3.32 -9.71
C ILE A 53 -5.53 4.44 -10.41
N ASN A 54 -5.93 4.22 -11.66
CA ASN A 54 -6.78 5.14 -12.40
C ASN A 54 -8.28 5.04 -12.01
N LYS A 55 -8.63 4.01 -11.24
CA LYS A 55 -9.96 3.71 -10.71
C LYS A 55 -10.00 3.74 -9.17
N VAL A 56 -8.86 3.93 -8.50
CA VAL A 56 -8.81 3.98 -7.05
C VAL A 56 -9.22 5.37 -6.60
N ASP A 57 -10.14 5.44 -5.64
CA ASP A 57 -10.56 6.71 -5.09
C ASP A 57 -9.43 7.27 -4.25
N THR A 58 -8.86 8.37 -4.71
CA THR A 58 -7.76 9.07 -4.03
C THR A 58 -8.19 9.50 -2.63
N HIS A 59 -9.48 9.79 -2.40
CA HIS A 59 -10.01 10.05 -1.06
C HIS A 59 -9.89 8.86 -0.10
N GLU A 60 -10.20 7.64 -0.54
CA GLU A 60 -10.07 6.46 0.33
C GLU A 60 -8.62 6.18 0.68
N VAL A 61 -7.73 6.37 -0.28
CA VAL A 61 -6.29 6.27 -0.03
C VAL A 61 -5.85 7.36 0.95
N VAL A 62 -6.40 8.58 0.88
CA VAL A 62 -6.00 9.70 1.76
C VAL A 62 -6.41 9.35 3.18
N LEU A 63 -7.66 8.93 3.37
CA LEU A 63 -8.19 8.50 4.66
C LEU A 63 -7.41 7.33 5.24
N PHE A 64 -7.01 6.37 4.41
CA PHE A 64 -6.16 5.27 4.85
C PHE A 64 -4.80 5.77 5.32
N VAL A 65 -4.15 6.63 4.53
CA VAL A 65 -2.85 7.21 4.88
C VAL A 65 -2.99 8.01 6.17
N GLU A 66 -3.97 8.90 6.30
CA GLU A 66 -4.19 9.66 7.54
C GLU A 66 -4.47 8.77 8.75
N LYS A 67 -5.12 7.62 8.55
CA LYS A 67 -5.44 6.70 9.64
C LYS A 67 -4.27 5.81 10.07
N PHE A 68 -3.38 5.46 9.14
CA PHE A 68 -2.27 4.52 9.38
C PHE A 68 -0.91 5.19 9.48
N MET A 69 -0.70 6.30 8.78
CA MET A 69 0.38 7.24 8.98
C MET A 69 0.02 7.98 10.27
N LEU A 70 0.21 7.28 11.40
CA LEU A 70 0.05 7.85 12.72
C LEU A 70 0.98 9.04 12.80
N MET A 71 0.38 10.23 12.75
CA MET A 71 1.01 11.45 13.23
C MET A 71 1.61 11.11 14.60
N GLU A 72 2.94 11.05 14.67
CA GLU A 72 3.65 11.18 15.93
C GLU A 72 3.06 12.41 16.63
N ALA A 73 2.38 12.17 17.76
CA ALA A 73 1.96 13.21 18.69
C ALA A 73 3.06 13.43 19.71
#